data_AF-A0A955LL31-F1
#
_entry.id   AF-A0A955LL31-F1
#
_cell.length_a   1.000
_cell.length_b   1.000
_cell.length_c   1.000
_cell.angle_alpha   90.00
_cell.angle_beta   90.00
_cell.angle_gamma   90.00
#
_symmetry.space_group_name_H-M   'P 1'
#
loop_
_entity.id
_entity.type
_entity.pdbx_description
1 polymer ?
#
loop_
_entity_poly.entity_id
_entity_poly.type
_entity_poly.pdbx_seq_one_letter_code
_entity_poly.pdbx_strand_id
1 'polypeptide(L)'
;MKRLLQLQSFIFGSGTIFAYYTVFADFSRFYGFEGTFFKFTGCVVPNPLLTPCFYGAFAFLFGFVWSLFILRGGEAFRTKHQLYLMLLGLAGTIFAWGNTAYGFYKFYVLNNNTGCSGVPTESPFFTPCMVGAIIFAVAFAVTVFARRKTRLTST
;
A
#
# COMPACT_ATOMS: atom_id res chain seq x y z
N MET A 1 -0.16 0.96 25.58
CA MET A 1 0.52 1.49 24.37
C MET A 1 1.07 0.39 23.46
N LYS A 2 1.83 -0.58 23.99
CA LYS A 2 2.41 -1.69 23.20
C LYS A 2 1.41 -2.42 22.28
N ARG A 3 0.19 -2.72 22.75
CA ARG A 3 -0.86 -3.37 21.93
C ARG A 3 -1.25 -2.58 20.67
N LEU A 4 -1.35 -1.26 20.75
CA LEU A 4 -1.68 -0.41 19.58
C LEU A 4 -0.53 -0.37 18.58
N LEU A 5 0.71 -0.31 19.06
CA LEU A 5 1.89 -0.36 18.21
C LEU A 5 2.05 -1.74 17.55
N GLN A 6 1.72 -2.82 18.27
CA GLN A 6 1.69 -4.18 17.71
C GLN A 6 0.61 -4.32 16.64
N LEU A 7 -0.59 -3.77 16.88
CA LEU A 7 -1.66 -3.75 15.89
C LEU A 7 -1.25 -2.96 14.64
N GLN A 8 -0.60 -1.80 14.82
CA GLN A 8 -0.06 -1.02 13.72
C GLN A 8 0.95 -1.83 12.87
N SER A 9 1.90 -2.51 13.52
CA SER A 9 2.84 -3.39 12.82
C SER A 9 2.16 -4.57 12.15
N PHE A 10 1.13 -5.14 12.77
CA PHE A 10 0.35 -6.21 12.18
C PHE A 10 -0.34 -5.75 10.88
N ILE A 11 -0.99 -4.58 10.89
CA ILE A 11 -1.69 -4.04 9.72
C ILE A 11 -0.72 -3.72 8.57
N PHE A 12 0.40 -3.05 8.86
CA PHE A 12 1.42 -2.80 7.83
C PHE A 12 2.05 -4.10 7.32
N GLY A 13 2.24 -5.09 8.21
CA GLY A 13 2.73 -6.42 7.86
C GLY A 13 1.77 -7.17 6.93
N SER A 14 0.47 -7.19 7.25
CA SER A 14 -0.54 -7.81 6.38
C SER A 14 -0.65 -7.08 5.04
N GLY A 15 -0.56 -5.75 5.02
CA GLY A 15 -0.51 -4.96 3.80
C GLY A 15 0.72 -5.28 2.94
N THR A 16 1.88 -5.49 3.57
CA THR A 16 3.11 -5.89 2.88
C THR A 16 2.96 -7.25 2.23
N ILE A 17 2.47 -8.26 2.97
CA ILE A 17 2.26 -9.61 2.42
C ILE A 17 1.28 -9.57 1.25
N PHE A 18 0.15 -8.88 1.40
CA PHE A 18 -0.84 -8.72 0.35
C PHE A 18 -0.26 -8.05 -0.90
N ALA A 19 0.41 -6.90 -0.73
CA ALA A 19 0.94 -6.13 -1.85
C ALA A 19 2.03 -6.90 -2.61
N TYR A 20 2.95 -7.56 -1.89
CA TYR A 20 3.99 -8.37 -2.53
C TYR A 20 3.44 -9.61 -3.22
N TYR A 21 2.39 -10.24 -2.67
CA TYR A 21 1.69 -11.32 -3.36
C TYR A 21 1.11 -10.85 -4.69
N THR A 22 0.44 -9.68 -4.70
CA THR A 22 -0.12 -9.11 -5.94
C THR A 22 0.95 -8.73 -6.96
N VAL A 23 2.05 -8.12 -6.51
CA VAL A 23 3.19 -7.77 -7.37
C VAL A 23 3.82 -9.03 -7.96
N PHE A 24 3.98 -10.09 -7.16
CA PHE A 24 4.53 -11.36 -7.64
C PHE A 24 3.61 -12.02 -8.70
N ALA A 25 2.30 -11.99 -8.49
CA ALA A 25 1.34 -12.47 -9.47
C ALA A 25 1.42 -11.68 -10.79
N ASP A 26 1.55 -10.35 -10.71
CA ASP A 26 1.71 -9.47 -11.87
C ASP A 26 3.03 -9.73 -12.61
N PHE A 27 4.13 -9.95 -11.89
CA PHE A 27 5.41 -10.35 -12.48
C PHE A 27 5.36 -11.72 -13.14
N SER A 28 4.74 -12.72 -12.50
CA SER A 28 4.58 -14.05 -13.09
C SER A 28 3.77 -14.00 -14.37
N ARG A 29 2.70 -13.18 -14.38
CA ARG A 29 1.90 -12.96 -15.59
C ARG A 29 2.70 -12.26 -16.68
N PHE A 30 3.37 -11.16 -16.37
CA PHE A 30 4.18 -10.41 -17.33
C PHE A 30 5.27 -11.29 -17.95
N TYR A 31 5.98 -12.08 -17.14
CA TYR A 31 6.99 -13.02 -17.62
C TYR A 31 6.39 -14.10 -18.53
N GLY A 32 5.17 -14.58 -18.23
CA GLY A 32 4.46 -15.53 -19.08
C GLY A 32 4.09 -15.01 -20.48
N PHE A 33 3.85 -13.70 -20.63
CA PHE A 33 3.54 -13.09 -21.93
C PHE A 33 4.78 -12.60 -22.69
N GLU A 34 5.74 -11.98 -22.01
CA GLU A 34 6.85 -11.27 -22.65
C GLU A 34 8.19 -12.03 -22.58
N GLY A 35 8.30 -13.07 -21.75
CA GLY A 35 9.51 -13.90 -21.59
C GLY A 35 10.73 -13.20 -20.99
N THR A 36 10.61 -11.91 -20.64
CA THR A 36 11.70 -11.06 -20.13
C THR A 36 11.17 -10.10 -19.06
N PHE A 37 12.02 -9.65 -18.13
CA PHE A 37 11.62 -8.70 -17.08
C PHE A 37 11.83 -7.23 -17.44
N PHE A 38 12.71 -6.94 -18.41
CA PHE A 38 13.20 -5.58 -18.71
C PHE A 38 12.66 -5.00 -20.02
N LYS A 39 11.49 -5.49 -20.48
CA LYS A 39 10.79 -4.89 -21.62
C LYS A 39 9.88 -3.76 -21.14
N PHE A 40 10.06 -2.56 -21.68
CA PHE A 40 9.34 -1.35 -21.27
C PHE A 40 8.47 -0.75 -22.39
N THR A 41 8.62 -1.20 -23.65
CA THR A 41 7.89 -0.67 -24.82
C THR A 41 7.27 -1.81 -25.64
N GLY A 42 6.11 -1.54 -26.25
CA GLY A 42 5.42 -2.51 -27.11
C GLY A 42 4.98 -3.79 -26.38
N CYS A 43 4.56 -3.67 -25.12
CA CYS A 43 4.10 -4.80 -24.32
C CYS A 43 2.57 -4.93 -24.38
N VAL A 44 2.07 -6.18 -24.39
CA VAL A 44 0.63 -6.46 -24.30
C VAL A 44 0.12 -6.23 -22.88
N VAL A 45 0.96 -6.55 -21.89
CA VAL A 45 0.72 -6.32 -20.46
C VAL A 45 1.71 -5.27 -19.96
N PRO A 46 1.27 -4.25 -19.19
CA PRO A 46 2.20 -3.25 -18.67
C PRO A 46 3.23 -3.88 -17.74
N ASN A 47 4.47 -3.36 -17.79
CA ASN A 47 5.53 -3.82 -16.90
C ASN A 47 5.15 -3.53 -15.44
N PRO A 48 5.12 -4.52 -14.53
CA PRO A 48 4.74 -4.33 -13.13
C PRO A 48 5.53 -3.25 -12.40
N LEU A 49 6.79 -3.01 -12.80
CA LEU A 49 7.65 -1.96 -12.24
C LEU A 49 7.11 -0.54 -12.45
N LEU A 50 6.28 -0.33 -13.48
CA LEU A 50 5.67 0.95 -13.81
C LEU A 50 4.25 1.08 -13.23
N THR A 51 3.74 0.03 -12.57
CA THR A 51 2.39 0.03 -12.01
C THR A 51 2.36 0.69 -10.63
N PRO A 52 1.26 1.37 -10.27
CA PRO A 52 1.12 1.97 -8.94
C PRO A 52 1.18 0.93 -7.81
N CYS A 53 0.78 -0.32 -8.07
CA CYS A 53 0.82 -1.42 -7.10
C CYS A 53 2.24 -1.72 -6.60
N PHE A 54 3.25 -1.63 -7.47
CA PHE A 54 4.65 -1.83 -7.10
C PHE A 54 5.12 -0.80 -6.08
N TYR A 55 4.87 0.48 -6.32
CA TYR A 55 5.24 1.56 -5.40
C TYR A 55 4.44 1.49 -4.08
N GLY A 56 3.18 1.07 -4.14
CA GLY A 56 2.37 0.79 -2.95
C GLY A 56 2.96 -0.32 -2.07
N ALA A 57 3.51 -1.37 -2.67
CA ALA A 57 4.15 -2.47 -1.95
C ALA A 57 5.38 -1.99 -1.15
N PHE A 58 6.23 -1.13 -1.74
CA PHE A 58 7.34 -0.51 -1.01
C PHE A 58 6.86 0.37 0.13
N ALA A 59 5.82 1.18 -0.07
CA ALA A 59 5.27 2.01 0.99
C ALA A 59 4.76 1.18 2.18
N PHE A 60 4.12 0.03 1.93
CA PHE A 60 3.74 -0.91 2.99
C PHE A 60 4.96 -1.50 3.70
N LEU A 61 5.97 -1.95 2.95
CA LEU A 61 7.20 -2.52 3.52
C LEU A 61 7.93 -1.51 4.39
N PHE A 62 8.11 -0.28 3.90
CA PHE A 62 8.71 0.80 4.67
C PHE A 62 7.89 1.07 5.94
N GLY A 63 6.56 1.17 5.83
CA GLY A 63 5.68 1.34 6.98
C GLY A 63 5.81 0.21 8.01
N PHE A 64 5.91 -1.04 7.55
CA PHE A 64 6.08 -2.21 8.40
C PHE A 64 7.42 -2.17 9.14
N VAL A 65 8.52 -2.05 8.41
CA VAL A 65 9.87 -1.97 8.99
C VAL A 65 9.97 -0.80 9.98
N TRP A 66 9.45 0.36 9.61
CA TRP A 66 9.45 1.55 10.48
C TRP A 66 8.61 1.34 11.75
N SER A 67 7.47 0.67 11.64
CA SER A 67 6.63 0.34 12.80
C SER A 67 7.35 -0.59 13.79
N LEU A 68 8.14 -1.55 13.29
CA LEU A 68 8.96 -2.44 14.13
C LEU A 68 10.07 -1.67 14.86
N PHE A 69 10.70 -0.70 14.20
CA PHE A 69 11.67 0.19 14.85
C PHE A 69 11.02 1.02 15.97
N ILE A 70 9.82 1.54 15.75
CA ILE A 70 9.08 2.30 16.77
C ILE A 70 8.72 1.43 17.98
N LEU A 71 8.36 0.16 17.76
CA LEU A 71 8.08 -0.78 18.85
C LEU A 71 9.28 -0.94 19.80
N ARG A 72 10.49 -1.00 19.25
CA ARG A 72 11.74 -1.20 20.01
C ARG A 72 12.32 0.09 20.60
N GLY A 73 11.97 1.26 20.07
CA GLY A 73 12.49 2.55 20.51
C GLY A 73 11.95 3.03 21.86
N GLY A 74 12.65 4.00 22.47
CA GLY A 74 12.22 4.72 23.68
C GLY A 74 11.07 5.71 23.43
N GLU A 75 10.57 6.35 24.48
CA GLU A 75 9.37 7.20 24.41
C GLU A 75 9.55 8.45 23.52
N ALA A 76 10.66 9.19 23.69
CA ALA A 76 10.97 10.35 22.84
C ALA A 76 11.11 9.97 21.36
N PHE A 77 11.75 8.83 21.09
CA PHE A 77 11.87 8.27 19.73
C PHE A 77 10.50 7.91 19.15
N ARG A 78 9.64 7.26 19.94
CA ARG A 78 8.28 6.87 19.52
C ARG A 78 7.46 8.08 19.11
N THR A 79 7.45 9.16 19.88
CA THR A 79 6.62 10.34 19.57
C THR A 79 7.03 11.00 18.25
N LYS A 80 8.34 11.14 18.00
CA LYS A 80 8.85 11.72 16.75
C LYS A 80 8.58 10.82 15.54
N HIS A 81 8.91 9.53 15.64
CA HIS A 81 8.79 8.59 14.52
C HIS A 81 7.33 8.22 14.19
N GLN A 82 6.41 8.31 15.16
CA GLN A 82 4.97 8.18 14.89
C GLN A 82 4.42 9.29 13.99
N LEU A 83 4.96 10.52 14.06
CA LEU A 83 4.59 11.57 13.11
C LEU A 83 5.00 11.20 11.68
N TYR A 84 6.23 10.70 11.49
CA TYR A 84 6.70 10.30 10.16
C TYR A 84 5.89 9.11 9.60
N LEU A 85 5.60 8.11 10.44
CA LEU A 85 4.77 6.99 10.03
C LEU A 85 3.32 7.43 9.71
N MET A 86 2.80 8.43 10.43
CA MET A 86 1.51 9.04 10.12
C MET A 86 1.52 9.75 8.76
N LEU A 87 2.59 10.50 8.46
CA LEU A 87 2.74 11.18 7.16
C LEU A 87 2.87 10.17 6.01
N LEU A 88 3.64 9.09 6.21
CA LEU A 88 3.72 7.98 5.25
C LEU A 88 2.34 7.34 5.02
N GLY A 89 1.60 7.06 6.10
CA GLY A 89 0.25 6.51 6.01
C GLY A 89 -0.72 7.44 5.28
N LEU A 90 -0.62 8.76 5.51
CA LEU A 90 -1.43 9.76 4.81
C LEU A 90 -1.10 9.79 3.32
N ALA A 91 0.18 9.89 2.96
CA ALA A 91 0.63 9.89 1.58
C ALA A 91 0.24 8.60 0.85
N GLY A 92 0.43 7.45 1.49
CA GLY A 92 0.02 6.14 0.99
C GLY A 92 -1.50 6.04 0.79
N THR A 93 -2.29 6.59 1.71
CA THR A 93 -3.76 6.63 1.59
C THR A 93 -4.20 7.48 0.40
N ILE A 94 -3.66 8.70 0.26
CA ILE A 94 -3.96 9.59 -0.88
C ILE A 94 -3.57 8.93 -2.20
N PHE A 95 -2.37 8.34 -2.25
CA PHE A 95 -1.88 7.65 -3.44
C PHE A 95 -2.76 6.45 -3.82
N ALA A 96 -3.10 5.57 -2.86
CA ALA A 96 -3.88 4.38 -3.13
C ALA A 96 -5.32 4.71 -3.53
N TRP A 97 -5.97 5.66 -2.85
CA TRP A 97 -7.31 6.12 -3.21
C TRP A 97 -7.33 6.89 -4.52
N GLY A 98 -6.30 7.67 -4.84
CA GLY A 98 -6.17 8.34 -6.13
C GLY A 98 -6.09 7.35 -7.30
N ASN A 99 -5.27 6.31 -7.18
CA ASN A 99 -5.18 5.25 -8.19
C ASN A 99 -6.45 4.42 -8.29
N THR A 100 -7.11 4.16 -7.15
CA THR A 100 -8.40 3.48 -7.12
C THR A 100 -9.44 4.30 -7.85
N ALA A 101 -9.59 5.59 -7.52
CA ALA A 101 -10.52 6.50 -8.19
C ALA A 101 -10.27 6.59 -9.70
N TYR A 102 -9.00 6.62 -10.11
CA TYR A 102 -8.63 6.57 -11.53
C TYR A 102 -9.04 5.24 -12.21
N GLY A 103 -8.89 4.11 -11.51
CA GLY A 103 -9.40 2.81 -11.97
C GLY A 103 -10.92 2.80 -12.13
N PHE A 104 -11.65 3.37 -11.17
CA PHE A 104 -13.11 3.55 -11.27
C PHE A 104 -13.50 4.43 -12.47
N TYR A 105 -12.79 5.54 -12.69
CA TYR A 105 -13.00 6.40 -13.84
C TYR A 105 -12.78 5.65 -15.17
N LYS A 106 -11.69 4.88 -15.30
CA LYS A 106 -11.44 4.04 -16.47
C LYS A 106 -12.56 3.03 -16.73
N PHE A 107 -13.02 2.37 -15.67
CA PHE A 107 -14.05 1.36 -15.76
C PHE A 107 -15.41 1.95 -16.19
N TYR A 108 -15.88 2.99 -15.51
CA TYR A 108 -17.22 3.54 -15.72
C TYR A 108 -17.33 4.55 -16.87
N VAL A 109 -16.28 5.33 -17.14
CA VAL A 109 -16.33 6.41 -18.14
C VAL A 109 -15.72 5.98 -19.47
N LEU A 110 -14.59 5.28 -19.43
CA LEU A 110 -13.87 4.86 -20.65
C LEU A 110 -14.27 3.46 -21.13
N ASN A 111 -15.19 2.77 -20.42
CA ASN A 111 -15.57 1.38 -20.67
C ASN A 111 -14.36 0.45 -20.81
N ASN A 112 -13.28 0.77 -20.09
CA ASN A 112 -12.06 0.01 -20.12
C ASN A 112 -11.99 -0.87 -18.87
N ASN A 113 -12.13 -2.17 -19.09
CA ASN A 113 -12.15 -3.16 -18.01
C ASN A 113 -10.75 -3.48 -17.48
N THR A 114 -9.69 -2.74 -17.78
CA THR A 114 -8.36 -3.00 -17.20
C THR A 114 -8.21 -2.40 -15.81
N GLY A 115 -7.85 -3.23 -14.82
CA GLY A 115 -7.46 -2.81 -13.47
C GLY A 115 -6.06 -2.18 -13.40
N CYS A 116 -5.63 -1.81 -12.19
CA CYS A 116 -4.32 -1.19 -11.94
C CYS A 116 -3.11 -2.01 -12.41
N SER A 117 -3.25 -3.34 -12.44
CA SER A 117 -2.23 -4.28 -12.91
C SER A 117 -2.29 -4.51 -14.43
N GLY A 118 -3.12 -3.76 -15.16
CA GLY A 118 -3.33 -3.96 -16.60
C GLY A 118 -4.11 -5.22 -16.95
N VAL A 119 -4.75 -5.85 -15.97
CA VAL A 119 -5.52 -7.08 -16.11
C VAL A 119 -7.01 -6.76 -16.26
N PRO A 120 -7.74 -7.42 -17.18
CA PRO A 120 -9.19 -7.30 -17.24
C PRO A 120 -9.83 -7.64 -15.88
N THR A 121 -10.71 -6.78 -15.40
CA THR A 121 -11.44 -6.89 -14.15
C THR A 121 -12.93 -6.82 -14.44
N GLU A 122 -13.70 -7.72 -13.82
CA GLU A 122 -15.16 -7.73 -13.94
C GLU A 122 -15.81 -6.63 -13.08
N SER A 123 -15.11 -6.18 -12.04
CA SER A 123 -15.56 -5.05 -11.23
C SER A 123 -14.38 -4.33 -10.56
N PRO A 124 -14.50 -3.01 -10.30
CA PRO A 124 -13.41 -2.24 -9.70
C PRO A 124 -13.26 -2.50 -8.19
N PHE A 125 -14.28 -3.07 -7.53
CA PHE A 125 -14.32 -3.29 -6.08
C PHE A 125 -13.41 -4.41 -5.58
N PHE A 126 -13.17 -5.44 -6.38
CA PHE A 126 -12.32 -6.59 -6.02
C PHE A 126 -10.89 -6.46 -6.56
N THR A 127 -10.49 -5.25 -6.96
CA THR A 127 -9.14 -5.02 -7.48
C THR A 127 -8.10 -4.94 -6.36
N PRO A 128 -6.85 -5.34 -6.62
CA PRO A 128 -5.73 -5.16 -5.69
C PRO A 128 -5.58 -3.72 -5.18
N CYS A 129 -5.85 -2.73 -6.04
CA CYS A 129 -5.84 -1.31 -5.68
C CYS A 129 -6.86 -0.96 -4.60
N MET A 130 -8.11 -1.42 -4.74
CA MET A 130 -9.16 -1.14 -3.75
C MET A 130 -8.81 -1.77 -2.39
N VAL A 131 -8.38 -3.02 -2.38
CA VAL A 131 -7.98 -3.71 -1.15
C VAL A 131 -6.78 -3.01 -0.51
N GLY A 132 -5.77 -2.63 -1.29
CA GLY A 132 -4.62 -1.85 -0.83
C GLY A 132 -5.01 -0.49 -0.24
N ALA A 133 -5.95 0.22 -0.87
CA ALA A 133 -6.45 1.51 -0.39
C ALA A 133 -7.18 1.39 0.95
N ILE A 134 -7.97 0.33 1.15
CA ILE A 134 -8.61 0.04 2.43
C ILE A 134 -7.56 -0.23 3.51
N ILE A 135 -6.56 -1.08 3.22
CA ILE A 135 -5.51 -1.40 4.20
C ILE A 135 -4.71 -0.14 4.58
N PHE A 136 -4.35 0.72 3.61
CA PHE A 136 -3.69 1.99 3.90
C PHE A 136 -4.53 2.92 4.77
N ALA A 137 -5.82 3.05 4.48
CA ALA A 137 -6.72 3.87 5.28
C ALA A 137 -6.84 3.36 6.73
N VAL A 138 -6.96 2.04 6.92
CA VAL A 138 -6.97 1.42 8.25
C VAL A 138 -5.64 1.62 8.98
N ALA A 139 -4.51 1.42 8.29
CA ALA A 139 -3.17 1.64 8.83
C ALA A 139 -2.98 3.10 9.27
N PHE A 140 -3.44 4.05 8.45
CA PHE A 140 -3.39 5.47 8.74
C PHE A 140 -4.27 5.82 9.95
N ALA A 141 -5.50 5.34 10.00
CA ALA A 141 -6.40 5.57 11.14
C ALA A 141 -5.76 5.05 12.45
N VAL A 142 -5.26 3.82 12.47
CA VAL A 142 -4.58 3.25 13.64
C VAL A 142 -3.34 4.04 14.03
N THR A 143 -2.57 4.53 13.05
CA THR A 143 -1.41 5.38 13.29
C THR A 143 -1.79 6.73 13.91
N VAL A 144 -2.89 7.35 13.45
CA VAL A 144 -3.43 8.58 14.05
C VAL A 144 -3.85 8.34 15.51
N PHE A 145 -4.56 7.25 15.78
CA PHE A 145 -4.95 6.88 17.15
C PHE A 145 -3.74 6.59 18.04
N ALA A 146 -2.75 5.85 17.54
CA ALA A 146 -1.51 5.56 18.26
C ALA A 146 -0.77 6.85 18.62
N ARG A 147 -0.61 7.77 17.66
CA ARG A 147 0.06 9.07 17.88
C ARG A 147 -0.67 9.95 18.91
N ARG A 148 -2.00 10.04 18.84
CA ARG A 148 -2.80 10.79 19.82
C ARG A 148 -2.55 10.26 21.23
N LYS A 149 -2.52 8.93 21.39
CA LYS A 149 -2.28 8.30 22.69
C LYS A 149 -0.86 8.53 23.20
N THR A 150 0.16 8.46 22.33
CA THR A 150 1.55 8.73 22.73
C THR A 150 1.74 10.17 23.22
N ARG A 151 1.10 11.15 22.57
CA ARG A 151 1.15 12.57 23.02
C ARG A 151 0.55 12.79 24.40
N LEU A 152 -0.54 12.10 24.72
CA LEU A 152 -1.22 12.23 26.02
C LEU A 152 -0.42 11.63 27.19
N THR A 153 0.52 10.72 26.92
CA THR A 153 1.36 10.12 27.98
C THR A 153 2.65 10.90 28.22
N SER A 154 3.04 11.75 27.26
CA SER A 154 4.23 12.61 27.35
C SER A 154 3.99 13.97 28.02
N THR A 155 2.75 14.27 28.43
CA THR A 155 2.33 15.44 29.21
C THR A 155 1.98 15.01 30.62
#